data_AF-A0A8J9T2D7-F1
#
_entry.id   AF-A0A8J9T2D7-F1
#
_cell.length_a   1.000
_cell.length_b   1.000
_cell.length_c   1.000
_cell.angle_alpha   90.00
_cell.angle_beta   90.00
_cell.angle_gamma   90.00
#
_symmetry.space_group_name_H-M   'P 1'
#
loop_
_entity.id
_entity.type
_entity.pdbx_description
1 polymer ?
#
loop_
_entity_poly.entity_id
_entity_poly.type
_entity_poly.pdbx_seq_one_letter_code
_entity_poly.pdbx_strand_id
1 'polypeptide(L)'
;MKQVKGLILPIRSCHSLSVDPTLLLLRQSPNVHVAGCFSRQFVRSFQSMIIRSCAPLISFIYTFRWASGAAAWTNTAQVSSTLAMSSTSSPIRLTENDNLPDLPPVSSTAKRIFWVRHGEVVNPGGDRPVYYGAMDVPLSELGQAEARAAGKYLKENTRLSHVFSSPLSRAIYGAEQVALAQSDGSKEGLESVKVLDGFKELDRGDWCGKTKEEIGDDFMRRFDACDELVTPDNGESYNALKARVLKARDAVLQALQPGTSACVVSHLQVTRCVLSDALGIPTDKMVNLKIATASLTCIDYETSMGDDRGNEDGAGITQQVQYQSFKPQAGLATARDGAN
;
A
#
# COMPACT_ATOMS: atom_id res chain seq x y z
N MET A 1 -78.90 -6.03 3.35
CA MET A 1 -79.40 -6.62 2.09
C MET A 1 -78.23 -7.22 1.32
N LYS A 2 -78.36 -8.49 0.87
CA LYS A 2 -77.75 -9.20 -0.29
C LYS A 2 -76.27 -8.92 -0.65
N GLN A 3 -75.36 -9.90 -0.55
CA GLN A 3 -74.98 -10.92 -1.55
C GLN A 3 -74.36 -10.43 -2.88
N VAL A 4 -73.15 -10.96 -3.19
CA VAL A 4 -72.68 -11.53 -4.50
C VAL A 4 -72.25 -10.49 -5.57
N LYS A 5 -71.25 -10.61 -6.47
CA LYS A 5 -70.45 -11.63 -7.22
C LYS A 5 -69.13 -10.89 -7.61
N GLY A 6 -67.93 -11.46 -7.67
CA GLY A 6 -67.47 -12.44 -8.67
C GLY A 6 -67.08 -11.78 -10.01
N LEU A 7 -65.78 -11.53 -10.24
CA LEU A 7 -65.23 -11.46 -11.60
C LEU A 7 -63.76 -11.93 -11.60
N ILE A 8 -63.53 -13.07 -12.25
CA ILE A 8 -62.22 -13.58 -12.66
C ILE A 8 -62.06 -13.18 -14.12
N LEU A 9 -60.96 -12.51 -14.49
CA LEU A 9 -60.42 -12.54 -15.85
C LEU A 9 -58.88 -12.52 -15.83
N PRO A 10 -58.22 -13.12 -16.84
CA PRO A 10 -56.89 -13.70 -16.71
C PRO A 10 -55.75 -12.82 -17.21
N ILE A 11 -54.57 -13.30 -16.84
CA ILE A 11 -53.20 -12.85 -17.11
C ILE A 11 -52.97 -12.39 -18.56
N ARG A 12 -52.40 -11.20 -18.73
CA ARG A 12 -51.52 -10.86 -19.85
C ARG A 12 -50.25 -10.18 -19.34
N SER A 13 -49.15 -10.74 -19.81
CA SER A 13 -47.78 -10.24 -19.81
C SER A 13 -47.66 -8.78 -20.28
N CYS A 14 -46.88 -7.97 -19.58
CA CYS A 14 -45.66 -7.35 -20.12
C CYS A 14 -45.08 -6.28 -19.19
N HIS A 15 -43.75 -6.28 -19.15
CA HIS A 15 -42.85 -5.15 -19.01
C HIS A 15 -42.73 -4.35 -17.70
N SER A 16 -41.46 -4.30 -17.28
CA SER A 16 -40.70 -3.16 -16.76
C SER A 16 -41.15 -2.53 -15.44
N LEU A 17 -40.30 -2.78 -14.43
CA LEU A 17 -39.52 -1.76 -13.72
C LEU A 17 -40.20 -0.39 -13.57
N SER A 18 -40.66 -0.11 -12.36
CA SER A 18 -40.34 1.13 -11.64
C SER A 18 -41.11 1.14 -10.32
N VAL A 19 -40.42 1.03 -9.19
CA VAL A 19 -40.87 1.71 -7.97
C VAL A 19 -39.66 2.16 -7.17
N ASP A 20 -39.47 3.48 -7.18
CA ASP A 20 -38.80 4.30 -6.17
C ASP A 20 -39.27 3.90 -4.74
N PRO A 21 -38.41 4.01 -3.71
CA PRO A 21 -38.79 5.01 -2.73
C PRO A 21 -37.62 5.76 -2.10
N THR A 22 -37.74 7.07 -2.20
CA THR A 22 -37.13 8.06 -1.33
C THR A 22 -37.88 8.09 0.02
N LEU A 23 -37.11 8.18 1.12
CA LEU A 23 -37.46 8.68 2.46
C LEU A 23 -38.56 7.95 3.27
N LEU A 24 -38.19 7.35 4.40
CA LEU A 24 -38.28 8.04 5.70
C LEU A 24 -37.76 7.18 6.86
N LEU A 25 -36.94 7.83 7.68
CA LEU A 25 -36.48 7.44 9.00
C LEU A 25 -37.60 6.86 9.87
N LEU A 26 -37.44 5.62 10.32
CA LEU A 26 -37.99 5.19 11.61
C LEU A 26 -36.96 4.37 12.37
N ARG A 27 -36.79 4.81 13.62
CA ARG A 27 -35.88 4.34 14.65
C ARG A 27 -35.92 2.82 14.85
N GLN A 28 -34.75 2.33 15.24
CA GLN A 28 -34.46 1.01 15.81
C GLN A 28 -35.62 0.44 16.63
N SER A 29 -36.08 -0.74 16.24
CA SER A 29 -36.79 -1.69 17.10
C SER A 29 -36.40 -3.10 16.64
N PRO A 30 -35.66 -3.89 17.45
CA PRO A 30 -35.20 -5.20 17.05
C PRO A 30 -36.27 -6.22 17.44
N ASN A 31 -37.31 -6.41 16.63
CA ASN A 31 -38.18 -7.60 16.66
C ASN A 31 -39.15 -7.59 15.47
N VAL A 32 -38.81 -8.31 14.39
CA VAL A 32 -39.78 -8.74 13.38
C VAL A 32 -39.81 -10.26 13.40
N HIS A 33 -40.93 -10.82 13.85
CA HIS A 33 -41.18 -12.26 13.76
C HIS A 33 -41.84 -12.56 12.41
N VAL A 34 -41.18 -13.38 11.59
CA VAL A 34 -41.80 -13.95 10.38
C VAL A 34 -42.05 -15.43 10.64
N ALA A 35 -43.30 -15.79 10.92
CA ALA A 35 -43.76 -17.17 10.89
C ALA A 35 -44.36 -17.45 9.51
N GLY A 36 -43.71 -18.30 8.72
CA GLY A 36 -44.20 -18.71 7.40
C GLY A 36 -44.03 -20.22 7.21
N CYS A 37 -45.10 -20.88 6.78
CA CYS A 37 -45.10 -22.30 6.45
C CYS A 37 -44.65 -22.45 4.98
N PHE A 38 -43.41 -22.89 4.74
CA PHE A 38 -42.89 -23.05 3.37
C PHE A 38 -42.89 -24.52 2.94
N SER A 39 -43.36 -24.76 1.72
CA SER A 39 -43.36 -26.09 1.12
C SER A 39 -41.94 -26.55 0.76
N ARG A 40 -41.70 -27.87 0.71
CA ARG A 40 -40.41 -28.53 0.45
C ARG A 40 -39.67 -28.07 -0.82
N GLN A 41 -40.33 -27.33 -1.71
CA GLN A 41 -39.78 -26.89 -2.99
C GLN A 41 -38.97 -25.59 -2.89
N PHE A 42 -39.20 -24.75 -1.87
CA PHE A 42 -38.47 -23.49 -1.67
C PHE A 42 -37.05 -23.70 -1.11
N VAL A 43 -36.83 -24.77 -0.34
CA VAL A 43 -35.54 -25.09 0.30
C VAL A 43 -34.48 -25.53 -0.73
N ARG A 44 -34.88 -26.10 -1.87
CA ARG A 44 -33.94 -26.61 -2.89
C ARG A 44 -33.34 -25.50 -3.77
N SER A 45 -34.06 -24.40 -4.02
CA SER A 45 -33.50 -23.27 -4.78
C SER A 45 -32.51 -22.43 -3.97
N PHE A 46 -32.63 -22.41 -2.63
CA PHE A 46 -31.70 -21.69 -1.77
C PHE A 46 -30.34 -22.40 -1.63
N GLN A 47 -30.31 -23.74 -1.71
CA GLN A 47 -29.07 -24.52 -1.72
C GLN A 47 -28.24 -24.31 -3.00
N SER A 48 -28.88 -24.08 -4.15
CA SER A 48 -28.17 -23.83 -5.41
C SER A 48 -27.53 -22.45 -5.48
N MET A 49 -28.01 -21.47 -4.71
CA MET A 49 -27.53 -20.08 -4.76
C MET A 49 -26.29 -19.86 -3.89
N ILE A 50 -25.98 -20.77 -2.97
CA ILE A 50 -24.83 -20.67 -2.05
C ILE A 50 -23.57 -21.37 -2.62
N ILE A 51 -23.71 -22.25 -3.62
CA ILE A 51 -22.59 -23.05 -4.16
C ILE A 51 -21.76 -22.34 -5.26
N ARG A 52 -22.12 -21.11 -5.68
CA ARG A 52 -21.37 -20.36 -6.73
C ARG A 52 -20.55 -19.16 -6.26
N SER A 53 -20.28 -19.02 -4.97
CA SER A 53 -19.32 -18.03 -4.46
C SER A 53 -18.18 -18.71 -3.71
N CYS A 54 -17.02 -18.80 -4.36
CA CYS A 54 -15.80 -19.34 -3.76
C CYS A 54 -15.08 -18.27 -2.91
N ALA A 55 -15.04 -18.49 -1.60
CA ALA A 55 -13.90 -18.21 -0.70
C ALA A 55 -14.12 -19.00 0.62
N PRO A 56 -13.07 -19.45 1.35
CA PRO A 56 -13.11 -20.73 2.07
C PRO A 56 -13.49 -20.69 3.55
N LEU A 57 -14.08 -21.82 3.99
CA LEU A 57 -13.99 -22.51 5.30
C LEU A 57 -14.58 -21.86 6.58
N ILE A 58 -15.88 -22.12 6.82
CA ILE A 58 -16.34 -22.65 8.12
C ILE A 58 -17.27 -23.83 7.82
N SER A 59 -16.83 -25.06 8.13
CA SER A 59 -17.71 -26.25 8.09
C SER A 59 -18.69 -26.19 9.27
N PHE A 60 -19.98 -26.00 9.01
CA PHE A 60 -21.02 -26.29 9.99
C PHE A 60 -21.44 -27.76 9.87
N ILE A 61 -21.12 -28.56 10.88
CA ILE A 61 -21.71 -29.88 11.08
C ILE A 61 -23.10 -29.68 11.69
N TYR A 62 -24.16 -29.90 10.90
CA TYR A 62 -25.51 -29.99 11.44
C TYR A 62 -25.82 -31.43 11.82
N THR A 63 -25.94 -31.73 13.11
CA THR A 63 -26.56 -32.97 13.59
C THR A 63 -28.05 -32.72 13.80
N PHE A 64 -28.88 -33.28 12.91
CA PHE A 64 -30.33 -33.33 13.13
C PHE A 64 -30.66 -34.52 14.02
N ARG A 65 -31.12 -34.25 15.24
CA ARG A 65 -31.70 -35.29 16.09
C ARG A 65 -33.22 -35.12 16.10
N TRP A 66 -33.90 -36.12 15.55
CA TRP A 66 -35.35 -36.25 15.63
C TRP A 66 -35.72 -36.66 17.05
N ALA A 67 -36.61 -35.93 17.71
CA ALA A 67 -37.26 -36.38 18.93
C ALA A 67 -38.76 -36.06 18.84
N SER A 68 -39.53 -37.14 18.84
CA SER A 68 -40.99 -37.16 18.95
C SER A 68 -41.40 -36.99 20.41
N GLY A 69 -42.54 -36.35 20.67
CA GLY A 69 -43.24 -36.47 21.94
C GLY A 69 -43.34 -35.19 22.76
N ALA A 70 -44.55 -34.91 23.20
CA ALA A 70 -44.96 -33.72 23.93
C ALA A 70 -44.31 -33.60 25.31
N ALA A 71 -43.79 -32.41 25.62
CA ALA A 71 -43.85 -31.78 26.93
C ALA A 71 -43.44 -30.32 26.77
N ALA A 72 -44.28 -29.41 27.25
CA ALA A 72 -44.01 -27.98 27.26
C ALA A 72 -42.74 -27.68 28.08
N TRP A 73 -41.79 -27.00 27.45
CA TRP A 73 -40.69 -26.34 28.12
C TRP A 73 -40.72 -24.86 27.74
N THR A 74 -41.01 -24.02 28.74
CA THR A 74 -40.86 -22.57 28.64
C THR A 74 -39.37 -22.25 28.56
N ASN A 75 -38.87 -21.96 27.36
CA ASN A 75 -37.56 -21.36 27.20
C ASN A 75 -37.68 -19.83 27.26
N THR A 76 -37.26 -19.27 28.39
CA THR A 76 -36.94 -17.85 28.50
C THR A 76 -35.69 -17.59 27.67
N ALA A 77 -35.87 -17.14 26.43
CA ALA A 77 -34.77 -16.59 25.65
C ALA A 77 -34.48 -15.20 26.21
N GLN A 78 -33.39 -15.08 26.95
CA GLN A 78 -32.85 -13.77 27.32
C GLN A 78 -32.26 -13.15 26.04
N VAL A 79 -32.99 -12.22 25.46
CA VAL A 79 -32.49 -11.38 24.36
C VAL A 79 -31.53 -10.37 24.97
N SER A 80 -30.26 -10.76 25.15
CA SER A 80 -29.19 -9.76 25.23
C SER A 80 -28.90 -9.31 23.81
N SER A 81 -29.50 -8.18 23.42
CA SER A 81 -29.06 -7.43 22.26
C SER A 81 -27.66 -6.87 22.56
N THR A 82 -26.64 -7.62 22.19
CA THR A 82 -25.29 -7.07 22.05
C THR A 82 -24.70 -7.69 20.80
N LEU A 83 -25.05 -7.12 19.65
CA LEU A 83 -24.14 -7.12 18.50
C LEU A 83 -22.95 -6.24 18.87
N ALA A 84 -22.11 -6.72 19.79
CA ALA A 84 -20.71 -6.37 19.75
C ALA A 84 -20.16 -7.23 18.62
N MET A 85 -19.94 -6.60 17.45
CA MET A 85 -19.00 -7.16 16.50
C MET A 85 -17.70 -7.35 17.27
N SER A 86 -17.35 -8.60 17.56
CA SER A 86 -16.05 -8.97 18.10
C SER A 86 -15.04 -8.78 16.97
N SER A 87 -14.71 -7.52 16.71
CA SER A 87 -13.39 -7.15 16.22
C SER A 87 -12.44 -7.41 17.37
N THR A 88 -12.01 -8.65 17.53
CA THR A 88 -10.73 -8.92 18.19
C THR A 88 -9.62 -8.56 17.22
N SER A 89 -9.57 -7.28 16.82
CA SER A 89 -8.27 -6.64 16.74
C SER A 89 -7.78 -6.62 18.17
N SER A 90 -6.88 -7.52 18.52
CA SER A 90 -6.00 -7.31 19.66
C SER A 90 -5.59 -5.83 19.63
N PRO A 91 -5.80 -5.04 20.70
CA PRO A 91 -5.26 -3.70 20.72
C PRO A 91 -3.78 -3.85 20.45
N ILE A 92 -3.29 -3.23 19.37
CA ILE A 92 -1.87 -3.08 19.14
C ILE A 92 -1.34 -2.42 20.40
N ARG A 93 -0.71 -3.21 21.27
CA ARG A 93 0.06 -2.69 22.39
C ARG A 93 1.24 -1.98 21.75
N LEU A 94 1.14 -0.67 21.66
CA LEU A 94 2.30 0.20 21.55
C LEU A 94 3.13 -0.05 22.81
N THR A 95 4.15 -0.90 22.70
CA THR A 95 5.20 -0.92 23.71
C THR A 95 6.01 0.36 23.53
N GLU A 96 6.07 1.16 24.58
CA GLU A 96 7.03 2.27 24.76
C GLU A 96 8.47 1.73 24.83
N ASN A 97 8.91 1.02 23.79
CA ASN A 97 10.30 0.64 23.61
C ASN A 97 10.73 1.00 22.20
N ASP A 98 11.73 1.87 22.16
CA ASP A 98 12.47 2.43 21.03
C ASP A 98 13.19 1.38 20.14
N ASN A 99 12.73 0.13 20.10
CA ASN A 99 13.36 -0.92 19.32
C ASN A 99 12.75 -0.95 17.91
N LEU A 100 13.20 0.00 17.08
CA LEU A 100 13.23 -0.23 15.64
C LEU A 100 13.94 -1.58 15.42
N PRO A 101 13.43 -2.46 14.53
CA PRO A 101 14.02 -3.77 14.35
C PRO A 101 15.50 -3.61 13.97
N ASP A 102 16.38 -4.35 14.66
CA ASP A 102 17.81 -4.34 14.36
C ASP A 102 18.03 -4.63 12.87
N LEU A 103 18.81 -3.77 12.21
CA LEU A 103 19.21 -4.04 10.84
C LEU A 103 20.17 -5.24 10.85
N PRO A 104 19.85 -6.34 10.16
CA PRO A 104 20.79 -7.46 10.07
C PRO A 104 22.10 -6.97 9.43
N PRO A 105 23.28 -7.48 9.81
CA PRO A 105 24.53 -7.14 9.15
C PRO A 105 24.43 -7.35 7.62
N VAL A 106 25.10 -6.50 6.84
CA VAL A 106 25.18 -6.70 5.39
C VAL A 106 26.07 -7.92 5.13
N SER A 107 25.58 -8.89 4.34
CA SER A 107 26.38 -10.02 3.89
C SER A 107 27.62 -9.54 3.13
N SER A 108 28.76 -10.23 3.25
CA SER A 108 29.99 -9.90 2.53
C SER A 108 29.85 -10.02 1.00
N THR A 109 28.80 -10.69 0.53
CA THR A 109 28.46 -10.86 -0.89
C THR A 109 27.34 -9.92 -1.37
N ALA A 110 26.70 -9.20 -0.46
CA ALA A 110 25.58 -8.32 -0.76
C ALA A 110 25.98 -6.84 -0.85
N LYS A 111 25.25 -6.07 -1.63
CA LYS A 111 25.31 -4.61 -1.65
C LYS A 111 24.00 -4.08 -1.09
N ARG A 112 24.03 -3.29 -0.01
CA ARG A 112 22.83 -2.76 0.63
C ARG A 112 22.50 -1.36 0.14
N ILE A 113 21.24 -1.10 -0.22
CA ILE A 113 20.75 0.25 -0.53
C ILE A 113 19.57 0.59 0.38
N PHE A 114 19.69 1.70 1.09
CA PHE A 114 18.57 2.35 1.79
C PHE A 114 17.89 3.36 0.86
N TRP A 115 16.63 3.11 0.52
CA TRP A 115 15.77 4.01 -0.24
C TRP A 115 14.94 4.84 0.71
N VAL A 116 15.28 6.12 0.84
CA VAL A 116 14.61 7.05 1.73
C VAL A 116 13.66 7.91 0.90
N ARG A 117 12.35 7.85 1.17
CA ARG A 117 11.43 8.84 0.60
C ARG A 117 11.68 10.18 1.29
N HIS A 118 11.66 11.28 0.55
CA HIS A 118 11.76 12.62 1.14
C HIS A 118 10.71 12.84 2.25
N GLY A 119 10.99 13.81 3.14
CA GLY A 119 10.05 14.21 4.18
C GLY A 119 8.80 14.91 3.63
N GLU A 120 7.84 15.20 4.49
CA GLU A 120 6.64 15.96 4.14
C GLU A 120 6.96 17.27 3.40
N VAL A 121 6.16 17.59 2.39
CA VAL A 121 6.29 18.83 1.61
C VAL A 121 5.19 19.81 1.98
N VAL A 122 5.47 21.10 1.76
CA VAL A 122 4.40 22.10 1.72
C VAL A 122 3.51 21.79 0.53
N ASN A 123 2.21 21.61 0.76
CA ASN A 123 1.28 21.31 -0.32
C ASN A 123 1.17 22.53 -1.27
N PRO A 124 1.54 22.43 -2.56
CA PRO A 124 1.48 23.57 -3.48
C PRO A 124 0.04 23.99 -3.80
N GLY A 125 -0.95 23.13 -3.52
CA GLY A 125 -2.38 23.44 -3.65
C GLY A 125 -3.00 24.14 -2.44
N GLY A 126 -2.22 24.46 -1.41
CA GLY A 126 -2.74 24.95 -0.12
C GLY A 126 -3.57 23.86 0.57
N ASP A 127 -4.86 24.11 0.75
CA ASP A 127 -5.80 23.14 1.33
C ASP A 127 -6.26 22.06 0.33
N ARG A 128 -6.02 22.26 -0.98
CA ARG A 128 -6.40 21.29 -2.02
C ARG A 128 -5.34 20.20 -2.16
N PRO A 129 -5.69 18.90 -2.05
CA PRO A 129 -4.73 17.80 -2.16
C PRO A 129 -4.35 17.56 -3.62
N VAL A 130 -3.44 18.38 -4.14
CA VAL A 130 -3.03 18.32 -5.54
C VAL A 130 -1.85 17.37 -5.74
N TYR A 131 -1.76 16.80 -6.95
CA TYR A 131 -0.59 16.07 -7.38
C TYR A 131 0.51 17.03 -7.80
N TYR A 132 1.76 16.78 -7.38
CA TYR A 132 2.90 17.62 -7.78
C TYR A 132 3.99 16.91 -8.59
N GLY A 133 4.06 15.58 -8.53
CA GLY A 133 4.99 14.78 -9.34
C GLY A 133 6.42 15.32 -9.31
N ALA A 134 6.96 15.60 -10.49
CA ALA A 134 8.31 16.09 -10.71
C ALA A 134 8.51 17.60 -10.49
N MET A 135 7.46 18.35 -10.10
CA MET A 135 7.62 19.77 -9.71
C MET A 135 8.55 19.88 -8.50
N ASP A 136 9.34 20.96 -8.45
CA ASP A 136 10.17 21.24 -7.30
C ASP A 136 9.35 21.94 -6.22
N VAL A 137 9.10 21.22 -5.12
CA VAL A 137 8.25 21.64 -4.00
C VAL A 137 9.06 21.50 -2.72
N PRO A 138 9.13 22.56 -1.89
CA PRO A 138 9.95 22.55 -0.70
C PRO A 138 9.36 21.65 0.40
N LEU A 139 10.25 21.16 1.28
CA LEU A 139 9.84 20.48 2.51
C LEU A 139 9.09 21.43 3.45
N SER A 140 8.13 20.91 4.20
CA SER A 140 7.58 21.59 5.38
C SER A 140 8.58 21.56 6.54
N GLU A 141 8.32 22.31 7.62
CA GLU A 141 9.13 22.22 8.84
C GLU A 141 9.13 20.79 9.41
N LEU A 142 7.98 20.11 9.35
CA LEU A 142 7.86 18.71 9.71
C LEU A 142 8.73 17.84 8.79
N GLY A 143 8.66 18.03 7.47
CA GLY A 143 9.48 17.27 6.53
C GLY A 143 10.99 17.46 6.72
N GLN A 144 11.43 18.64 7.13
CA GLN A 144 12.82 18.87 7.51
C GLN A 144 13.20 18.12 8.80
N ALA A 145 12.31 18.09 9.79
CA ALA A 145 12.52 17.30 11.01
C ALA A 145 12.56 15.80 10.73
N GLU A 146 11.68 15.31 9.86
CA GLU A 146 11.67 13.93 9.38
C GLU A 146 12.98 13.56 8.67
N ALA A 147 13.48 14.43 7.79
CA ALA A 147 14.76 14.24 7.10
C ALA A 147 15.94 14.12 8.07
N ARG A 148 16.00 14.99 9.09
CA ARG A 148 17.03 14.90 10.15
C ARG A 148 16.92 13.60 10.96
N ALA A 149 15.70 13.16 11.26
CA ALA A 149 15.47 11.91 11.99
C ALA A 149 15.93 10.68 11.18
N ALA A 150 15.67 10.65 9.88
CA ALA A 150 16.16 9.59 9.00
C ALA A 150 17.71 9.56 8.93
N GLY A 151 18.35 10.73 8.83
CA GLY A 151 19.82 10.84 8.87
C GLY A 151 20.41 10.33 10.19
N LYS A 152 19.81 10.73 11.33
CA LYS A 152 20.21 10.24 12.66
C LYS A 152 20.09 8.73 12.78
N TYR A 153 18.95 8.16 12.38
CA TYR A 153 18.76 6.72 12.42
C TYR A 153 19.83 5.97 11.63
N LEU A 154 20.11 6.42 10.38
CA LEU A 154 21.12 5.78 9.55
C LEU A 154 22.50 5.82 10.21
N LYS A 155 22.89 6.96 10.80
CA LYS A 155 24.15 7.09 11.55
C LYS A 155 24.27 6.06 12.68
N GLU A 156 23.21 5.87 13.44
CA GLU A 156 23.21 5.00 14.62
C GLU A 156 23.25 3.51 14.25
N ASN A 157 22.78 3.14 13.05
CA ASN A 157 22.58 1.73 12.68
C ASN A 157 23.47 1.24 11.54
N THR A 158 24.06 2.13 10.72
CA THR A 158 24.91 1.70 9.60
C THR A 158 25.91 2.76 9.16
N ARG A 159 27.11 2.33 8.77
CA ARG A 159 28.07 3.19 8.07
C ARG A 159 27.75 3.16 6.58
N LEU A 160 27.53 4.33 6.00
CA LEU A 160 27.32 4.47 4.57
C LEU A 160 28.65 4.69 3.85
N SER A 161 28.81 4.05 2.69
CA SER A 161 29.91 4.32 1.76
C SER A 161 29.58 5.43 0.79
N HIS A 162 28.29 5.63 0.51
CA HIS A 162 27.79 6.63 -0.44
C HIS A 162 26.42 7.16 -0.04
N VAL A 163 26.15 8.42 -0.40
CA VAL A 163 24.80 9.01 -0.39
C VAL A 163 24.50 9.56 -1.78
N PHE A 164 23.38 9.12 -2.34
CA PHE A 164 22.82 9.57 -3.60
C PHE A 164 21.51 10.32 -3.38
N SER A 165 21.17 11.17 -4.34
CA SER A 165 19.90 11.89 -4.29
C SER A 165 19.25 12.05 -5.65
N SER A 166 17.93 12.13 -5.64
CA SER A 166 17.17 12.79 -6.70
C SER A 166 17.58 14.26 -6.85
N PRO A 167 17.48 14.86 -8.05
CA PRO A 167 17.78 16.28 -8.24
C PRO A 167 16.79 17.25 -7.59
N LEU A 168 15.62 16.79 -7.12
CA LEU A 168 14.60 17.68 -6.53
C LEU A 168 15.00 18.15 -5.13
N SER A 169 14.76 19.43 -4.83
CA SER A 169 15.26 20.11 -3.61
C SER A 169 14.90 19.38 -2.32
N ARG A 170 13.67 18.86 -2.23
CA ARG A 170 13.18 18.07 -1.10
C ARG A 170 13.97 16.78 -0.83
N ALA A 171 14.52 16.17 -1.87
CA ALA A 171 15.37 14.99 -1.74
C ALA A 171 16.83 15.39 -1.45
N ILE A 172 17.34 16.42 -2.13
CA ILE A 172 18.66 17.00 -1.87
C ILE A 172 18.82 17.35 -0.40
N TYR A 173 17.87 18.08 0.19
CA TYR A 173 17.91 18.42 1.61
C TYR A 173 18.04 17.18 2.50
N GLY A 174 17.23 16.14 2.22
CA GLY A 174 17.31 14.89 2.97
C GLY A 174 18.65 14.18 2.83
N ALA A 175 19.20 14.13 1.62
CA ALA A 175 20.51 13.54 1.37
C ALA A 175 21.64 14.30 2.07
N GLU A 176 21.58 15.63 2.11
CA GLU A 176 22.51 16.46 2.86
C GLU A 176 22.43 16.19 4.36
N GLN A 177 21.23 16.03 4.93
CA GLN A 177 21.09 15.65 6.34
C GLN A 177 21.67 14.27 6.64
N VAL A 178 21.51 13.29 5.73
CA VAL A 178 22.13 11.97 5.87
C VAL A 178 23.66 12.08 5.82
N ALA A 179 24.21 12.78 4.82
CA ALA A 179 25.65 12.96 4.68
C ALA A 179 26.26 13.70 5.89
N LEU A 180 25.59 14.76 6.36
CA LEU A 180 26.01 15.50 7.55
C LEU A 180 26.02 14.62 8.80
N ALA A 181 24.99 13.78 9.00
CA ALA A 181 24.92 12.88 10.15
C ALA A 181 26.03 11.81 10.12
N GLN A 182 26.36 11.30 8.93
CA GLN A 182 27.43 10.31 8.72
C GLN A 182 28.84 10.91 8.86
N SER A 183 28.98 12.23 8.74
CA SER A 183 30.25 12.89 8.99
C SER A 183 30.64 12.76 10.46
N ASP A 184 31.84 12.24 10.71
CA ASP A 184 32.47 12.17 12.03
C ASP A 184 33.43 13.35 12.27
N GLY A 185 33.45 14.34 11.38
CA GLY A 185 34.37 15.48 11.42
C GLY A 185 35.80 15.17 10.96
N SER A 186 36.08 13.93 10.52
CA SER A 186 37.36 13.57 9.94
C SER A 186 37.46 14.00 8.46
N LYS A 187 38.70 14.16 7.97
CA LYS A 187 38.96 14.43 6.54
C LYS A 187 38.67 13.22 5.63
N GLU A 188 38.42 12.05 6.20
CA GLU A 188 38.06 10.80 5.52
C GLU A 188 36.54 10.58 5.50
N GLY A 189 35.76 11.64 5.77
CA GLY A 189 34.31 11.62 5.75
C GLY A 189 33.74 11.21 4.39
N LEU A 190 32.44 10.89 4.40
CA LEU A 190 31.68 10.50 3.22
C LEU A 190 31.85 11.52 2.08
N GLU A 191 31.99 11.03 0.83
CA GLU A 191 31.99 11.89 -0.35
C GLU A 191 30.72 12.75 -0.42
N SER A 192 30.80 13.87 -1.16
CA SER A 192 29.65 14.73 -1.40
C SER A 192 28.47 13.95 -2.02
N VAL A 193 27.25 14.41 -1.73
CA VAL A 193 26.02 13.81 -2.25
C VAL A 193 26.08 13.70 -3.78
N LYS A 194 25.93 12.48 -4.31
CA LYS A 194 25.91 12.22 -5.76
C LYS A 194 24.48 12.33 -6.29
N VAL A 195 24.22 13.31 -7.14
CA VAL A 195 22.89 13.55 -7.70
C VAL A 195 22.70 12.73 -8.98
N LEU A 196 21.60 11.96 -9.05
CA LEU A 196 21.26 11.14 -10.22
C LEU A 196 19.86 11.49 -10.73
N ASP A 197 19.77 11.97 -11.97
CA ASP A 197 18.51 12.40 -12.59
C ASP A 197 17.48 11.26 -12.70
N GLY A 198 17.94 10.02 -12.89
CA GLY A 198 17.08 8.84 -12.93
C GLY A 198 16.28 8.59 -11.64
N PHE A 199 16.59 9.29 -10.54
CA PHE A 199 15.82 9.26 -9.29
C PHE A 199 14.85 10.42 -9.12
N LYS A 200 14.55 11.23 -10.15
CA LYS A 200 13.44 12.21 -10.13
C LYS A 200 12.09 11.52 -9.87
N GLU A 201 11.13 12.20 -9.23
CA GLU A 201 9.77 11.64 -9.08
C GLU A 201 9.11 11.42 -10.45
N LEU A 202 8.12 10.54 -10.52
CA LEU A 202 7.26 10.40 -11.70
C LEU A 202 6.72 11.75 -12.16
N ASP A 203 6.98 12.09 -13.42
CA ASP A 203 6.46 13.33 -13.99
C ASP A 203 4.97 13.19 -14.29
N ARG A 204 4.17 14.06 -13.68
CA ARG A 204 2.72 14.07 -13.87
C ARG A 204 2.29 15.08 -14.93
N GLY A 205 3.23 15.78 -15.57
CA GLY A 205 2.97 16.70 -16.67
C GLY A 205 1.81 17.64 -16.35
N ASP A 206 0.85 17.70 -17.25
CA ASP A 206 -0.33 18.56 -17.16
C ASP A 206 -1.30 18.20 -16.01
N TRP A 207 -1.08 17.09 -15.29
CA TRP A 207 -1.81 16.76 -14.07
C TRP A 207 -1.21 17.39 -12.81
N CYS A 208 -0.02 17.98 -12.90
CA CYS A 208 0.56 18.73 -11.80
C CYS A 208 -0.34 19.92 -11.40
N GLY A 209 -0.55 20.11 -10.10
CA GLY A 209 -1.42 21.15 -9.54
C GLY A 209 -2.91 20.81 -9.56
N LYS A 210 -3.29 19.61 -10.08
CA LYS A 210 -4.68 19.13 -10.09
C LYS A 210 -4.99 18.19 -8.94
N THR A 211 -6.22 18.23 -8.44
CA THR A 211 -6.77 17.23 -7.52
C THR A 211 -7.15 15.96 -8.26
N LYS A 212 -7.43 14.89 -7.51
CA LYS A 212 -7.92 13.63 -8.09
C LYS A 212 -9.23 13.83 -8.86
N GLU A 213 -10.13 14.66 -8.33
CA GLU A 213 -11.44 14.97 -8.92
C GLU A 213 -11.29 15.74 -10.23
N GLU A 214 -10.32 16.66 -10.31
CA GLU A 214 -10.01 17.43 -11.52
C GLU A 214 -9.38 16.57 -12.63
N ILE A 215 -8.66 15.50 -12.26
CA ILE A 215 -8.10 14.51 -13.22
C ILE A 215 -9.17 13.51 -13.66
N GLY A 216 -9.97 13.02 -12.72
CA GLY A 216 -11.01 12.01 -12.93
C GLY A 216 -10.58 10.60 -12.52
N ASP A 217 -11.48 9.90 -11.84
CA ASP A 217 -11.22 8.57 -11.26
C ASP A 217 -10.84 7.51 -12.31
N ASP A 218 -11.44 7.55 -13.51
CA ASP A 218 -11.14 6.58 -14.57
C ASP A 218 -9.71 6.77 -15.12
N PHE A 219 -9.31 8.01 -15.37
CA PHE A 219 -7.96 8.35 -15.82
C PHE A 219 -6.93 7.90 -14.79
N MET A 220 -7.15 8.22 -13.51
CA MET A 220 -6.27 7.79 -12.43
C MET A 220 -6.18 6.26 -12.34
N ARG A 221 -7.30 5.55 -12.37
CA ARG A 221 -7.34 4.09 -12.31
C ARG A 221 -6.60 3.43 -13.48
N ARG A 222 -6.76 3.95 -14.71
CA ARG A 222 -6.10 3.44 -15.91
C ARG A 222 -4.61 3.76 -15.89
N PHE A 223 -4.23 4.96 -15.47
CA PHE A 223 -2.84 5.37 -15.32
C PHE A 223 -2.10 4.50 -14.30
N ASP A 224 -2.71 4.28 -13.13
CA ASP A 224 -2.20 3.39 -12.09
C ASP A 224 -2.10 1.92 -12.57
N ALA A 225 -2.91 1.53 -13.57
CA ALA A 225 -2.84 0.23 -14.25
C ALA A 225 -1.86 0.21 -15.43
N CYS A 226 -1.00 1.22 -15.56
CA CYS A 226 0.00 1.35 -16.64
C CYS A 226 -0.59 1.41 -18.05
N ASP A 227 -1.82 1.91 -18.22
CA ASP A 227 -2.38 2.19 -19.54
C ASP A 227 -1.69 3.42 -20.15
N GLU A 228 -0.81 3.20 -21.13
CA GLU A 228 -0.01 4.27 -21.74
C GLU A 228 -0.88 5.29 -22.50
N LEU A 229 -2.10 4.93 -22.91
CA LEU A 229 -3.04 5.83 -23.59
C LEU A 229 -3.62 6.91 -22.66
N VAL A 230 -3.39 6.83 -21.35
CA VAL A 230 -3.81 7.83 -20.36
C VAL A 230 -2.64 8.44 -19.59
N THR A 231 -1.42 8.29 -20.11
CA THR A 231 -0.27 9.05 -19.60
C THR A 231 -0.56 10.55 -19.75
N PRO A 232 -0.36 11.38 -18.71
CA PRO A 232 -0.56 12.81 -18.83
C PRO A 232 0.33 13.41 -19.91
N ASP A 233 -0.21 14.37 -20.67
CA ASP A 233 0.58 15.18 -21.60
C ASP A 233 1.74 15.84 -20.86
N ASN A 234 2.91 15.91 -21.51
CA ASN A 234 4.17 16.37 -20.92
C ASN A 234 4.61 15.60 -19.66
N GLY A 235 4.01 14.44 -19.38
CA GLY A 235 4.33 13.60 -18.24
C GLY A 235 5.07 12.33 -18.62
N GLU A 236 5.05 11.38 -17.68
CA GLU A 236 5.81 10.14 -17.75
C GLU A 236 4.90 8.93 -17.45
N SER A 237 5.09 7.83 -18.19
CA SER A 237 4.44 6.56 -17.90
C SER A 237 5.19 5.78 -16.81
N TYR A 238 4.51 4.88 -16.11
CA TYR A 238 5.16 4.00 -15.13
C TYR A 238 6.27 3.12 -15.74
N ASN A 239 6.16 2.74 -17.01
CA ASN A 239 7.20 1.97 -17.72
C ASN A 239 8.45 2.84 -17.98
N ALA A 240 8.26 4.09 -18.40
CA ALA A 240 9.36 5.04 -18.58
C ALA A 240 10.08 5.34 -17.26
N LEU A 241 9.30 5.58 -16.18
CA LEU A 241 9.82 5.70 -14.82
C LEU A 241 10.66 4.48 -14.45
N LYS A 242 10.11 3.27 -14.64
CA LYS A 242 10.79 2.02 -14.29
C LYS A 242 12.12 1.89 -15.03
N ALA A 243 12.14 2.14 -16.33
CA ALA A 243 13.37 2.04 -17.12
C ALA A 243 14.49 2.97 -16.59
N ARG A 244 14.20 4.24 -16.31
CA ARG A 244 15.23 5.18 -15.82
C ARG A 244 15.65 4.93 -14.38
N VAL A 245 14.72 4.50 -13.53
CA VAL A 245 14.99 4.22 -12.11
C VAL A 245 15.90 3.00 -11.97
N LEU A 246 15.61 1.92 -12.71
CA LEU A 246 16.44 0.71 -12.66
C LEU A 246 17.84 0.96 -13.23
N LYS A 247 17.96 1.73 -14.31
CA LYS A 247 19.26 2.16 -14.84
C LYS A 247 20.07 2.96 -13.80
N ALA A 248 19.44 3.87 -13.08
CA ALA A 248 20.11 4.64 -12.03
C ALA A 248 20.46 3.80 -10.79
N ARG A 249 19.59 2.85 -10.40
CA ARG A 249 19.91 1.85 -9.37
C ARG A 249 21.15 1.05 -9.76
N ASP A 250 21.24 0.57 -11.00
CA ASP A 250 22.37 -0.24 -11.44
C ASP A 250 23.68 0.56 -11.40
N ALA A 251 23.64 1.86 -11.68
CA ALA A 251 24.79 2.76 -11.46
C ALA A 251 25.20 2.87 -9.97
N VAL A 252 24.23 2.90 -9.05
CA VAL A 252 24.50 2.85 -7.60
C VAL A 252 25.14 1.51 -7.21
N LEU A 253 24.62 0.40 -7.72
CA LEU A 253 25.16 -0.94 -7.48
C LEU A 253 26.58 -1.11 -8.03
N GLN A 254 26.91 -0.47 -9.16
CA GLN A 254 28.26 -0.45 -9.72
C GLN A 254 29.26 0.34 -8.86
N ALA A 255 28.80 1.42 -8.20
CA ALA A 255 29.64 2.21 -7.30
C ALA A 255 29.90 1.54 -5.94
N LEU A 256 29.05 0.58 -5.55
CA LEU A 256 29.13 -0.14 -4.29
C LEU A 256 30.06 -1.35 -4.36
N GLN A 257 30.77 -1.61 -3.26
CA GLN A 257 31.49 -2.86 -3.05
C GLN A 257 30.59 -3.85 -2.28
N PRO A 258 30.73 -5.17 -2.49
CA PRO A 258 30.08 -6.15 -1.62
C PRO A 258 30.43 -5.92 -0.13
N GLY A 259 29.48 -6.17 0.76
CA GLY A 259 29.58 -5.89 2.19
C GLY A 259 29.39 -4.42 2.59
N THR A 260 29.05 -3.51 1.65
CA THR A 260 28.85 -2.09 1.96
C THR A 260 27.42 -1.60 1.70
N SER A 261 27.10 -0.47 2.34
CA SER A 261 25.80 0.19 2.26
C SER A 261 25.88 1.54 1.53
N ALA A 262 24.82 1.92 0.82
CA ALA A 262 24.56 3.29 0.38
C ALA A 262 23.15 3.75 0.79
N CYS A 263 22.94 5.05 0.77
CA CYS A 263 21.62 5.66 0.88
C CYS A 263 21.26 6.37 -0.43
N VAL A 264 20.00 6.25 -0.85
CA VAL A 264 19.39 7.00 -1.95
C VAL A 264 18.18 7.74 -1.40
N VAL A 265 18.20 9.07 -1.43
CA VAL A 265 17.04 9.89 -1.07
C VAL A 265 16.25 10.26 -2.33
N SER A 266 14.98 9.87 -2.38
CA SER A 266 14.12 10.01 -3.56
C SER A 266 12.64 10.13 -3.15
N HIS A 267 11.74 9.53 -3.92
CA HIS A 267 10.31 9.82 -3.91
C HIS A 267 9.45 8.56 -3.86
N LEU A 268 8.13 8.76 -3.78
CA LEU A 268 7.18 7.67 -3.60
C LEU A 268 7.25 6.67 -4.75
N GLN A 269 7.11 7.12 -6.01
CA GLN A 269 7.04 6.19 -7.13
C GLN A 269 8.40 5.55 -7.45
N VAL A 270 9.50 6.26 -7.18
CA VAL A 270 10.85 5.70 -7.30
C VAL A 270 11.06 4.57 -6.29
N THR A 271 10.73 4.76 -5.01
CA THR A 271 10.86 3.69 -4.00
C THR A 271 9.93 2.53 -4.29
N ARG A 272 8.69 2.79 -4.75
CA ARG A 272 7.79 1.73 -5.20
C ARG A 272 8.36 0.95 -6.38
N CYS A 273 9.00 1.64 -7.33
CA CYS A 273 9.56 1.01 -8.52
C CYS A 273 10.64 0.00 -8.14
N VAL A 274 11.62 0.42 -7.34
CA VAL A 274 12.72 -0.46 -6.93
C VAL A 274 12.24 -1.59 -6.04
N LEU A 275 11.28 -1.33 -5.15
CA LEU A 275 10.70 -2.37 -4.30
C LEU A 275 9.87 -3.37 -5.13
N SER A 276 9.10 -2.87 -6.09
CA SER A 276 8.32 -3.71 -7.00
C SER A 276 9.22 -4.63 -7.82
N ASP A 277 10.32 -4.10 -8.34
CA ASP A 277 11.31 -4.87 -9.08
C ASP A 277 11.95 -5.95 -8.18
N ALA A 278 12.38 -5.56 -6.97
CA ALA A 278 13.05 -6.43 -6.04
C ALA A 278 12.14 -7.58 -5.51
N LEU A 279 10.82 -7.34 -5.42
CA LEU A 279 9.83 -8.33 -5.00
C LEU A 279 9.16 -9.09 -6.16
N GLY A 280 9.53 -8.82 -7.41
CA GLY A 280 8.87 -9.41 -8.58
C GLY A 280 7.41 -8.99 -8.74
N ILE A 281 7.01 -7.85 -8.16
CA ILE A 281 5.67 -7.29 -8.31
C ILE A 281 5.57 -6.64 -9.70
N PRO A 282 4.51 -6.92 -10.47
CA PRO A 282 4.26 -6.26 -11.75
C PRO A 282 4.11 -4.74 -11.61
N THR A 283 4.59 -3.99 -12.62
CA THR A 283 4.57 -2.51 -12.61
C THR A 283 3.15 -1.95 -12.39
N ASP A 284 2.12 -2.58 -12.96
CA ASP A 284 0.70 -2.19 -12.82
C ASP A 284 0.11 -2.45 -11.42
N LYS A 285 0.91 -3.02 -10.50
CA LYS A 285 0.54 -3.24 -9.09
C LYS A 285 1.36 -2.42 -8.11
N MET A 286 2.42 -1.73 -8.55
CA MET A 286 3.33 -1.02 -7.63
C MET A 286 2.63 0.09 -6.84
N VAL A 287 1.52 0.66 -7.36
CA VAL A 287 0.72 1.69 -6.68
C VAL A 287 0.13 1.22 -5.34
N ASN A 288 0.00 -0.10 -5.16
CA ASN A 288 -0.54 -0.69 -3.94
C ASN A 288 0.47 -0.69 -2.79
N LEU A 289 1.77 -0.56 -3.07
CA LEU A 289 2.81 -0.49 -2.06
C LEU A 289 2.68 0.83 -1.28
N LYS A 290 2.63 0.74 0.05
CA LYS A 290 2.54 1.90 0.94
C LYS A 290 3.93 2.27 1.42
N ILE A 291 4.35 3.52 1.17
CA ILE A 291 5.68 4.03 1.52
C ILE A 291 5.47 5.40 2.15
N ALA A 292 5.68 5.54 3.45
CA ALA A 292 5.48 6.82 4.13
C ALA A 292 6.56 7.86 3.77
N THR A 293 6.29 9.15 3.98
CA THR A 293 7.34 10.18 3.93
C THR A 293 8.45 9.83 4.91
N ALA A 294 9.70 10.12 4.57
CA ALA A 294 10.87 9.78 5.38
C ALA A 294 10.98 8.33 5.85
N SER A 295 10.20 7.39 5.28
CA SER A 295 10.43 5.98 5.53
C SER A 295 11.68 5.53 4.80
N LEU A 296 12.40 4.60 5.39
CA LEU A 296 13.55 3.94 4.79
C LEU A 296 13.14 2.55 4.37
N THR A 297 13.38 2.22 3.11
CA THR A 297 13.26 0.90 2.53
C THR A 297 14.66 0.36 2.30
N CYS A 298 15.07 -0.63 3.09
CA CYS A 298 16.35 -1.32 2.94
C CYS A 298 16.19 -2.45 1.92
N ILE A 299 17.10 -2.54 0.94
CA ILE A 299 17.16 -3.64 -0.02
C ILE A 299 18.60 -4.14 -0.12
N ASP A 300 18.80 -5.43 0.13
CA ASP A 300 20.07 -6.12 -0.13
C ASP A 300 20.05 -6.76 -1.50
N TYR A 301 21.10 -6.52 -2.28
CA TYR A 301 21.31 -7.11 -3.59
C TYR A 301 22.48 -8.08 -3.51
N GLU A 302 22.19 -9.38 -3.43
CA GLU A 302 23.23 -10.41 -3.45
C GLU A 302 23.89 -10.47 -4.83
N THR A 303 25.22 -10.47 -4.84
CA THR A 303 26.00 -10.75 -6.04
C THR A 303 26.37 -12.23 -5.98
N SER A 304 25.72 -13.07 -6.77
CA SER A 304 26.22 -14.44 -6.96
C SER A 304 27.61 -14.32 -7.61
N MET A 305 28.67 -14.61 -6.85
CA MET A 305 29.95 -14.95 -7.43
C MET A 305 29.66 -16.10 -8.40
N GLY A 306 29.86 -15.88 -9.70
CA GLY A 306 29.84 -16.98 -10.66
C GLY A 306 30.76 -18.06 -10.09
N ASP A 307 30.27 -19.30 -10.07
CA ASP A 307 31.12 -20.44 -9.78
C ASP A 307 32.36 -20.32 -10.68
N ASP A 308 33.54 -20.11 -10.08
CA ASP A 308 34.83 -19.94 -10.78
C ASP A 308 35.24 -21.23 -11.54
N ARG A 309 34.33 -22.21 -11.64
CA ARG A 309 34.38 -23.37 -12.52
C ARG A 309 34.03 -22.98 -13.96
N GLY A 310 34.86 -22.14 -14.57
CA GLY A 310 35.15 -22.09 -16.01
C GLY A 310 34.05 -22.49 -17.01
N ASN A 311 32.82 -22.03 -16.83
CA ASN A 311 31.75 -22.24 -17.81
C ASN A 311 31.48 -20.89 -18.49
N GLU A 312 31.94 -20.77 -19.74
CA GLU A 312 31.84 -19.56 -20.56
C GLU A 312 30.40 -19.23 -21.00
N ASP A 313 29.42 -20.02 -20.57
CA ASP A 313 28.00 -19.81 -20.83
C ASP A 313 27.39 -18.90 -19.75
N GLY A 314 27.66 -17.60 -19.86
CA GLY A 314 26.88 -16.50 -19.28
C GLY A 314 26.48 -16.68 -17.82
N ALA A 315 27.38 -16.35 -16.88
CA ALA A 315 27.08 -16.26 -15.45
C ALA A 315 25.90 -15.30 -15.20
N GLY A 316 24.69 -15.85 -15.15
CA GLY A 316 23.49 -15.12 -14.78
C GLY A 316 23.62 -14.69 -13.32
N ILE A 317 23.79 -13.38 -13.10
CA ILE A 317 23.73 -12.79 -11.76
C ILE A 317 22.31 -13.05 -11.23
N THR A 318 22.15 -14.03 -10.35
CA THR A 318 20.89 -14.21 -9.63
C THR A 318 20.91 -13.28 -8.43
N GLN A 319 20.16 -12.19 -8.50
CA GLN A 319 19.97 -11.28 -7.36
C GLN A 319 18.99 -11.93 -6.38
N GLN A 320 19.43 -12.20 -5.16
CA GLN A 320 18.52 -12.44 -4.04
C GLN A 320 18.30 -11.13 -3.31
N VAL A 321 17.04 -10.87 -3.00
CA VAL A 321 16.58 -9.63 -2.37
C VAL A 321 16.14 -9.90 -0.94
N GLN A 322 16.71 -9.16 0.00
CA GLN A 322 16.15 -9.01 1.35
C GLN A 322 15.62 -7.60 1.52
N TYR A 323 14.48 -7.45 2.19
CA TYR A 323 13.80 -6.16 2.31
C TYR A 323 13.26 -5.91 3.72
N GLN A 324 13.35 -4.65 4.14
CA GLN A 324 12.71 -4.14 5.35
C GLN A 324 12.31 -2.67 5.15
N SER A 325 11.19 -2.23 5.71
CA SER A 325 10.78 -0.83 5.70
C SER A 325 10.36 -0.37 7.08
N PHE A 326 10.70 0.88 7.42
CA PHE A 326 10.30 1.53 8.66
C PHE A 326 10.25 3.04 8.48
N LYS A 327 9.51 3.73 9.35
CA LYS A 327 9.50 5.20 9.42
C LYS A 327 10.03 5.63 10.80
N PRO A 328 10.99 6.57 10.88
CA PRO A 328 11.39 7.17 12.15
C PRO A 328 10.20 7.80 12.89
N GLN A 329 10.30 7.95 14.21
CA GLN A 329 9.20 8.44 15.06
C GLN A 329 8.68 9.83 14.65
N ALA A 330 9.55 10.68 14.11
CA ALA A 330 9.16 12.00 13.61
C ALA A 330 8.09 11.87 12.51
N GLY A 331 6.93 12.50 12.72
CA GLY A 331 5.81 12.47 11.78
C GLY A 331 5.06 11.13 11.72
N LEU A 332 5.36 10.16 12.59
CA LEU A 332 4.69 8.84 12.57
C LEU A 332 3.19 8.96 12.81
N ALA A 333 2.78 9.79 13.78
CA ALA A 333 1.36 10.02 14.10
C ALA A 333 0.57 10.74 13.01
N THR A 334 1.26 11.43 12.08
CA THR A 334 0.65 12.23 11.00
C THR A 334 0.83 11.59 9.62
N ALA A 335 1.47 10.41 9.54
CA ALA A 335 1.73 9.72 8.28
C ALA A 335 0.43 9.24 7.62
N ARG A 336 0.01 9.94 6.56
CA ARG A 336 -1.22 9.62 5.81
C ARG A 336 -1.11 8.35 4.96
N ASP A 337 0.10 8.00 4.57
CA ASP A 337 0.36 6.87 3.65
C ASP A 337 0.49 5.52 4.38
N GLY A 338 0.32 5.50 5.71
CA GLY A 338 0.58 4.36 6.57
C GLY A 338 2.08 4.17 6.79
N ALA A 339 2.48 3.93 8.04
CA ALA A 339 3.84 3.49 8.35
C ALA A 339 3.78 2.04 8.83
N ASN A 340 4.74 1.24 8.35
CA ASN A 340 4.94 -0.20 8.54
C ASN A 340 4.42 -1.06 7.39
#